data_AF-A0AB33KUR8-F1
#
_entry.id   AF-A0AB33KUR8-F1
#
_cell.length_a   1.000
_cell.length_b   1.000
_cell.length_c   1.000
_cell.angle_alpha   90.00
_cell.angle_beta   90.00
_cell.angle_gamma   90.00
#
_symmetry.space_group_name_H-M   'P 1'
#
loop_
_entity.id
_entity.type
_entity.pdbx_description
1 polymer ?
#
loop_
_entity_poly.entity_id
_entity_poly.type
_entity_poly.pdbx_seq_one_letter_code
_entity_poly.pdbx_strand_id
1 'polypeptide(L)'
;MKMFKYLFILFISLFFSCGSSISYEEQVKNYTMYVNKSDSLMKIEKYEKAISYSNAAIEITDTLPTAIYLKGLASYKLNLLDEAEDSFTKVIEIEGLTSEAYKDRAKVYFKNGDNDFIDDIEIYIKNNPNDNEASILKREYLERREEFEQAINEYSIAIEKNKNDTLLLSKRAELYFKNGDYEKSIKDYDHLLRLNPENKQADKKKNEILFLVNEKSNRNIFIIILLCFYVIYVTISHLILKPLVEKKAVSQIGGELEISKDPVIWILPIVLVLTFFILSYTNSIPNF
;
A
#
# COMPACT_ATOMS: atom_id res chain seq x y z
N MET A 1 28.07 -22.24 -63.30
CA MET A 1 27.09 -22.18 -62.18
C MET A 1 27.02 -20.84 -61.43
N LYS A 2 28.02 -19.94 -61.48
CA LYS A 2 27.94 -18.62 -60.82
C LYS A 2 27.12 -17.58 -61.60
N MET A 3 27.15 -17.59 -62.94
CA MET A 3 26.38 -16.63 -63.76
C MET A 3 24.85 -16.77 -63.62
N PHE A 4 24.34 -17.99 -63.40
CA PHE A 4 22.91 -18.24 -63.22
C PHE A 4 22.36 -17.70 -61.88
N LYS A 5 23.21 -17.65 -60.83
CA LYS A 5 22.85 -17.03 -59.54
C LYS A 5 22.70 -15.52 -59.64
N TYR A 6 23.56 -14.84 -60.40
CA TYR A 6 23.45 -13.39 -60.60
C TYR A 6 22.28 -13.02 -61.49
N LEU A 7 21.97 -13.81 -62.52
CA LEU A 7 20.77 -13.63 -63.35
C LEU A 7 19.48 -13.84 -62.53
N PHE A 8 19.44 -14.81 -61.61
CA PHE A 8 18.30 -15.05 -60.73
C PHE A 8 18.09 -13.92 -59.70
N ILE A 9 19.18 -13.35 -59.16
CA ILE A 9 19.12 -12.19 -58.24
C ILE A 9 18.69 -10.91 -58.98
N LEU A 10 19.18 -10.69 -60.22
CA LEU A 10 18.74 -9.57 -61.06
C LEU A 10 17.27 -9.70 -61.49
N PHE A 11 16.81 -10.92 -61.77
CA PHE A 11 15.41 -11.21 -62.11
C PHE A 11 14.49 -10.99 -60.90
N ILE A 12 14.92 -11.33 -59.68
CA ILE A 12 14.16 -11.04 -58.45
C ILE A 12 14.13 -9.53 -58.15
N SER A 13 15.23 -8.80 -58.34
CA SER A 13 15.23 -7.33 -58.17
C SER A 13 14.40 -6.58 -59.21
N LEU A 14 14.22 -7.15 -60.41
CA LEU A 14 13.39 -6.58 -61.47
C LEU A 14 11.89 -6.95 -61.31
N PHE A 15 11.57 -8.03 -60.59
CA PHE A 15 10.18 -8.41 -60.29
C PHE A 15 9.65 -7.81 -58.97
N PHE A 16 10.52 -7.35 -58.07
CA PHE A 16 10.11 -6.60 -56.87
C PHE A 16 9.83 -5.10 -57.12
N SER A 17 10.01 -4.59 -58.34
CA SER A 17 9.66 -3.20 -58.69
C SER A 17 8.24 -3.03 -59.25
N CYS A 18 7.36 -4.03 -59.12
CA CYS A 18 6.02 -3.98 -59.71
C CYS A 18 4.92 -4.50 -58.77
N GLY A 19 5.01 -4.17 -57.48
CA GLY A 19 3.85 -3.99 -56.61
C GLY A 19 3.82 -2.51 -56.26
N SER A 20 2.69 -1.83 -56.45
CA SER A 20 2.51 -0.42 -56.10
C SER A 20 2.87 -0.19 -54.62
N SER A 21 4.13 0.19 -54.35
CA SER A 21 4.53 0.66 -53.03
C SER A 21 3.79 1.97 -52.81
N ILE A 22 2.75 1.91 -51.98
CA ILE A 22 2.00 3.05 -51.46
C ILE A 22 3.00 4.15 -51.11
N SER A 23 2.80 5.37 -51.64
CA SER A 23 3.73 6.47 -51.40
C SER A 23 3.83 6.74 -49.90
N TYR A 24 4.96 7.25 -49.42
CA TYR A 24 5.11 7.62 -48.00
C TYR A 24 3.96 8.54 -47.53
N GLU A 25 3.51 9.45 -48.40
CA GLU A 25 2.37 10.33 -48.14
C GLU A 25 1.06 9.56 -47.95
N GLU A 26 0.82 8.53 -48.76
CA GLU A 26 -0.36 7.68 -48.64
C GLU A 26 -0.29 6.75 -47.42
N GLN A 27 0.90 6.30 -47.02
CA GLN A 27 1.11 5.57 -45.76
C GLN A 27 0.78 6.44 -44.55
N VAL A 28 1.30 7.67 -44.50
CA VAL A 28 0.99 8.63 -43.42
C VAL A 28 -0.50 8.94 -43.38
N LYS A 29 -1.14 9.15 -44.54
CA LYS A 29 -2.59 9.38 -44.62
C LYS A 29 -3.39 8.21 -44.06
N ASN A 30 -3.03 6.97 -44.41
CA ASN A 30 -3.68 5.77 -43.90
C ASN A 30 -3.47 5.60 -42.40
N TYR A 31 -2.25 5.85 -41.90
CA TYR A 31 -1.95 5.86 -40.47
C TYR A 31 -2.83 6.84 -39.71
N THR A 32 -2.87 8.11 -40.14
CA THR A 32 -3.69 9.14 -39.50
C THR A 32 -5.17 8.80 -39.52
N MET A 33 -5.67 8.22 -40.63
CA MET A 33 -7.06 7.76 -40.72
C MET A 33 -7.36 6.69 -39.67
N TYR A 34 -6.50 5.67 -39.54
CA TYR A 34 -6.71 4.58 -38.59
C TYR A 34 -6.59 5.04 -37.13
N VAL A 35 -5.62 5.91 -36.82
CA VAL A 35 -5.49 6.54 -35.48
C VAL A 35 -6.73 7.34 -35.12
N ASN A 36 -7.20 8.21 -36.02
CA ASN A 36 -8.40 9.01 -35.77
C ASN A 36 -9.65 8.14 -35.56
N LYS A 37 -9.74 7.02 -36.29
CA LYS A 37 -10.84 6.07 -36.14
C LYS A 37 -10.75 5.31 -34.82
N SER A 38 -9.56 4.89 -34.41
CA SER A 38 -9.31 4.28 -33.10
C SER A 38 -9.72 5.22 -31.97
N ASP A 39 -9.23 6.47 -31.98
CA ASP A 39 -9.58 7.49 -30.98
C ASP A 39 -11.09 7.79 -30.94
N SER A 40 -11.73 7.88 -32.11
CA SER A 40 -13.19 8.05 -32.17
C SER A 40 -13.94 6.86 -31.55
N LEU A 41 -13.43 5.65 -31.74
CA LEU A 41 -13.99 4.43 -31.14
C LEU A 41 -13.75 4.35 -29.63
N MET A 42 -12.61 4.84 -29.15
CA MET A 42 -12.33 5.00 -27.72
C MET A 42 -13.37 5.89 -27.04
N LYS A 43 -13.71 7.02 -27.67
CA LYS A 43 -14.70 8.00 -27.17
C LYS A 43 -16.12 7.45 -27.09
N ILE A 44 -16.47 6.47 -27.92
CA ILE A 44 -17.77 5.78 -27.88
C ILE A 44 -17.68 4.39 -27.23
N GLU A 45 -16.61 4.14 -26.47
CA GLU A 45 -16.40 2.94 -25.65
C GLU A 45 -16.40 1.61 -26.43
N LYS A 46 -16.07 1.64 -27.73
CA LYS A 46 -15.94 0.45 -28.57
C LYS A 46 -14.49 -0.02 -28.62
N TYR A 47 -13.98 -0.47 -27.47
CA TYR A 47 -12.55 -0.71 -27.25
C TYR A 47 -11.97 -1.82 -28.13
N GLU A 48 -12.66 -2.92 -28.38
CA GLU A 48 -12.16 -4.02 -29.23
C GLU A 48 -11.95 -3.54 -30.68
N LYS A 49 -12.87 -2.70 -31.16
CA LYS A 49 -12.74 -2.08 -32.48
C LYS A 49 -11.62 -1.04 -32.50
N ALA A 50 -11.44 -0.26 -31.44
CA ALA A 50 -10.33 0.67 -31.30
C ALA A 50 -8.98 -0.06 -31.36
N ILE A 51 -8.84 -1.21 -30.68
CA ILE A 51 -7.65 -2.07 -30.78
C ILE A 51 -7.43 -2.52 -32.22
N SER A 52 -8.50 -2.97 -32.92
CA SER A 52 -8.39 -3.41 -34.31
C SER A 52 -7.84 -2.31 -35.23
N TYR A 53 -8.31 -1.07 -35.10
CA TYR A 53 -7.80 0.06 -35.89
C TYR A 53 -6.42 0.53 -35.44
N SER A 54 -6.09 0.41 -34.16
CA SER A 54 -4.74 0.70 -33.64
C SER A 54 -3.72 -0.28 -34.21
N ASN A 55 -4.05 -1.59 -34.25
CA ASN A 55 -3.21 -2.61 -34.88
C ASN A 55 -2.99 -2.31 -36.37
N ALA A 56 -4.05 -1.94 -37.10
CA ALA A 56 -3.93 -1.55 -38.51
C ALA A 56 -3.03 -0.30 -38.72
N ALA A 57 -3.01 0.64 -37.77
CA ALA A 57 -2.08 1.77 -37.81
C ALA A 57 -0.63 1.36 -37.49
N ILE A 58 -0.43 0.47 -36.52
CA ILE A 58 0.89 -0.07 -36.13
C ILE A 58 1.53 -0.86 -37.27
N GLU A 59 0.74 -1.58 -38.08
CA GLU A 59 1.23 -2.30 -39.27
C GLU A 59 1.81 -1.36 -40.34
N ILE A 60 1.41 -0.09 -40.36
CA ILE A 60 1.95 0.91 -41.29
C ILE A 60 3.29 1.42 -40.77
N THR A 61 3.33 1.85 -39.51
CA THR A 61 4.55 2.28 -38.83
C THR A 61 4.39 2.15 -37.32
N ASP A 62 5.37 1.54 -36.69
CA ASP A 62 5.50 1.41 -35.23
C ASP A 62 6.34 2.54 -34.61
N THR A 63 6.98 3.38 -35.43
CA THR A 63 7.84 4.48 -34.95
C THR A 63 7.06 5.69 -34.45
N LEU A 64 5.74 5.69 -34.63
CA LEU A 64 4.83 6.72 -34.12
C LEU A 64 4.02 6.13 -32.96
N PRO A 65 4.29 6.54 -31.70
CA PRO A 65 3.78 5.84 -30.52
C PRO A 65 2.26 6.01 -30.32
N THR A 66 1.60 6.95 -31.00
CA THR A 66 0.18 7.27 -30.78
C THR A 66 -0.74 6.06 -30.97
N ALA A 67 -0.53 5.25 -32.02
CA ALA A 67 -1.34 4.06 -32.25
C ALA A 67 -1.12 2.98 -31.17
N ILE A 68 0.12 2.79 -30.75
CA ILE A 68 0.49 1.85 -29.68
C ILE A 68 -0.14 2.31 -28.36
N TYR A 69 -0.08 3.61 -28.07
CA TYR A 69 -0.68 4.20 -26.88
C TYR A 69 -2.21 4.02 -26.84
N LEU A 70 -2.91 4.28 -27.95
CA LEU A 70 -4.35 4.03 -28.06
C LEU A 70 -4.72 2.56 -27.85
N LYS A 71 -3.89 1.63 -28.37
CA LYS A 71 -4.04 0.20 -28.08
C LYS A 71 -3.89 -0.09 -26.59
N GLY A 72 -2.88 0.47 -25.93
CA GLY A 72 -2.67 0.31 -24.49
C GLY A 72 -3.86 0.82 -23.66
N LEU A 73 -4.36 2.02 -23.97
CA LEU A 73 -5.55 2.58 -23.33
C LEU A 73 -6.80 1.71 -23.53
N ALA A 74 -7.04 1.23 -24.76
CA ALA A 74 -8.17 0.35 -25.06
C ALA A 74 -8.08 -0.98 -24.30
N SER A 75 -6.89 -1.56 -24.25
CA SER A 75 -6.61 -2.83 -23.55
C SER A 75 -6.83 -2.66 -22.03
N TYR A 76 -6.35 -1.56 -21.45
CA TYR A 76 -6.59 -1.23 -20.04
C TYR A 76 -8.09 -1.08 -19.70
N LYS A 77 -8.88 -0.49 -20.61
CA LYS A 77 -10.33 -0.36 -20.46
C LYS A 77 -11.07 -1.70 -20.54
N LEU A 78 -10.57 -2.63 -21.34
CA LEU A 78 -11.06 -4.01 -21.40
C LEU A 78 -10.52 -4.91 -20.30
N ASN A 79 -9.69 -4.38 -19.39
CA ASN A 79 -9.02 -5.13 -18.34
C ASN A 79 -8.07 -6.23 -18.88
N LEU A 80 -7.53 -6.03 -20.07
CA LEU A 80 -6.45 -6.81 -20.67
C LEU A 80 -5.12 -6.18 -20.22
N LEU A 81 -4.72 -6.50 -18.99
CA LEU A 81 -3.67 -5.76 -18.29
C LEU A 81 -2.28 -6.02 -18.89
N ASP A 82 -1.96 -7.27 -19.22
CA ASP A 82 -0.68 -7.63 -19.88
C ASP A 82 -0.52 -6.92 -21.24
N GLU A 83 -1.59 -6.89 -22.05
CA GLU A 83 -1.56 -6.22 -23.36
C GLU A 83 -1.42 -4.69 -23.24
N ALA A 84 -2.00 -4.12 -22.16
CA ALA A 84 -1.88 -2.71 -21.86
C ALA A 84 -0.45 -2.36 -21.43
N GLU A 85 0.13 -3.16 -20.53
CA GLU A 85 1.51 -3.03 -20.07
C GLU A 85 2.52 -3.09 -21.22
N ASP A 86 2.40 -4.10 -22.08
CA ASP A 86 3.25 -4.26 -23.28
C ASP A 86 3.18 -3.03 -24.20
N SER A 87 1.96 -2.50 -24.38
CA SER A 87 1.73 -1.34 -25.24
C SER A 87 2.36 -0.08 -24.63
N PHE A 88 2.16 0.18 -23.34
CA PHE A 88 2.75 1.34 -22.68
C PHE A 88 4.28 1.24 -22.58
N THR A 89 4.83 0.04 -22.37
CA THR A 89 6.27 -0.20 -22.36
C THR A 89 6.90 0.19 -23.70
N LYS A 90 6.31 -0.22 -24.83
CA LYS A 90 6.78 0.19 -26.16
C LYS A 90 6.70 1.69 -26.38
N VAL A 91 5.65 2.35 -25.89
CA VAL A 91 5.54 3.82 -25.95
C VAL A 91 6.67 4.49 -25.17
N ILE A 92 6.96 4.00 -23.95
CA ILE A 92 8.06 4.49 -23.11
C ILE A 92 9.42 4.28 -23.77
N GLU A 93 9.65 3.15 -24.43
CA GLU A 93 10.89 2.88 -25.18
C GLU A 93 11.12 3.89 -26.32
N ILE A 94 10.04 4.35 -26.97
CA ILE A 94 10.09 5.31 -28.08
C ILE A 94 10.23 6.75 -27.56
N GLU A 95 9.44 7.13 -26.56
CA GLU A 95 9.32 8.51 -26.07
C GLU A 95 10.32 8.87 -24.95
N GLY A 96 10.85 7.86 -24.25
CA GLY A 96 11.79 8.01 -23.15
C GLY A 96 11.16 8.53 -21.86
N LEU A 97 12.00 9.11 -20.99
CA LEU A 97 11.68 9.44 -19.59
C LEU A 97 10.54 10.47 -19.40
N THR A 98 10.17 11.21 -20.43
CA THR A 98 9.08 12.20 -20.37
C THR A 98 7.74 11.65 -20.85
N SER A 99 7.67 10.37 -21.21
CA SER A 99 6.46 9.75 -21.74
C SER A 99 5.30 9.83 -20.76
N GLU A 100 4.11 10.16 -21.26
CA GLU A 100 2.89 10.12 -20.46
C GLU A 100 2.50 8.67 -20.09
N ALA A 101 2.97 7.70 -20.87
CA ALA A 101 2.65 6.29 -20.69
C ALA A 101 3.16 5.70 -19.36
N TYR A 102 4.11 6.35 -18.67
CA TYR A 102 4.47 5.97 -17.29
C TYR A 102 3.29 6.02 -16.33
N LYS A 103 2.44 7.06 -16.39
CA LYS A 103 1.26 7.16 -15.51
C LYS A 103 0.24 6.08 -15.83
N ASP A 104 0.02 5.78 -17.11
CA ASP A 104 -0.98 4.78 -17.50
C ASP A 104 -0.49 3.35 -17.29
N ARG A 105 0.80 3.07 -17.44
CA ARG A 105 1.40 1.79 -17.00
C ARG A 105 1.39 1.64 -15.49
N ALA A 106 1.65 2.70 -14.73
CA ALA A 106 1.41 2.70 -13.28
C ALA A 106 -0.05 2.35 -12.95
N LYS A 107 -1.05 2.87 -13.66
CA LYS A 107 -2.46 2.45 -13.43
C LYS A 107 -2.70 0.96 -13.71
N VAL A 108 -1.97 0.35 -14.64
CA VAL A 108 -1.99 -1.11 -14.86
C VAL A 108 -1.45 -1.82 -13.61
N TYR A 109 -0.26 -1.46 -13.14
CA TYR A 109 0.34 -2.02 -11.91
C TYR A 109 -0.55 -1.81 -10.68
N PHE A 110 -1.19 -0.66 -10.57
CA PHE A 110 -2.15 -0.36 -9.50
C PHE A 110 -3.34 -1.33 -9.49
N LYS A 111 -3.85 -1.72 -10.66
CA LYS A 111 -4.93 -2.73 -10.76
C LYS A 111 -4.45 -4.13 -10.44
N ASN A 112 -3.24 -4.48 -10.87
CA ASN A 112 -2.62 -5.79 -10.61
C ASN A 112 -2.10 -5.92 -9.16
N GLY A 113 -1.92 -4.80 -8.45
CA GLY A 113 -1.28 -4.77 -7.14
C GLY A 113 0.24 -4.98 -7.20
N ASP A 114 0.85 -4.64 -8.34
CA ASP A 114 2.28 -4.78 -8.61
C ASP A 114 3.09 -3.61 -8.04
N ASN A 115 4.25 -3.93 -7.47
CA ASN A 115 5.16 -2.98 -6.82
C ASN A 115 5.83 -2.03 -7.82
N ASP A 116 5.93 -2.40 -9.10
CA ASP A 116 6.49 -1.55 -10.16
C ASP A 116 5.69 -0.24 -10.35
N PHE A 117 4.49 -0.14 -9.76
CA PHE A 117 3.72 1.09 -9.63
C PHE A 117 4.56 2.28 -9.12
N ILE A 118 5.35 2.08 -8.05
CA ILE A 118 6.05 3.19 -7.39
C ILE A 118 7.12 3.77 -8.32
N ASP A 119 7.88 2.92 -8.99
CA ASP A 119 8.94 3.34 -9.91
C ASP A 119 8.38 4.19 -11.06
N ASP A 120 7.30 3.71 -11.70
CA ASP A 120 6.67 4.41 -12.81
C ASP A 120 6.00 5.72 -12.39
N ILE A 121 5.26 5.73 -11.29
CA ILE A 121 4.55 6.94 -10.85
C ILE A 121 5.52 8.02 -10.38
N GLU A 122 6.66 7.65 -9.79
CA GLU A 122 7.69 8.61 -9.37
C GLU A 122 8.42 9.23 -10.57
N ILE A 123 8.75 8.43 -11.58
CA ILE A 123 9.29 8.96 -12.84
C ILE A 123 8.29 9.94 -13.46
N TYR A 124 7.00 9.58 -13.50
CA TYR A 124 5.98 10.46 -14.06
C TYR A 124 5.82 11.76 -13.26
N ILE A 125 5.69 11.70 -11.93
CA ILE A 125 5.52 12.88 -11.06
C ILE A 125 6.73 13.82 -11.17
N LYS A 126 7.95 13.26 -11.25
CA LYS A 126 9.17 14.05 -11.38
C LYS A 126 9.15 14.92 -12.65
N ASN A 127 8.62 14.38 -13.75
CA ASN A 127 8.51 15.10 -15.02
C ASN A 127 7.21 15.94 -15.13
N ASN A 128 6.19 15.63 -14.34
CA ASN A 128 4.88 16.28 -14.34
C ASN A 128 4.45 16.74 -12.93
N PRO A 129 5.19 17.65 -12.27
CA PRO A 129 5.01 17.98 -10.85
C PRO A 129 3.68 18.68 -10.52
N ASN A 130 2.97 19.16 -11.54
CA ASN A 130 1.68 19.84 -11.40
C ASN A 130 0.49 18.89 -11.58
N ASP A 131 0.72 17.62 -11.92
CA ASP A 131 -0.33 16.61 -11.99
C ASP A 131 -0.67 16.09 -10.59
N ASN A 132 -1.70 16.70 -9.99
CA ASN A 132 -2.20 16.29 -8.68
C ASN A 132 -2.82 14.88 -8.69
N GLU A 133 -3.34 14.41 -9.84
CA GLU A 133 -3.94 13.07 -9.95
C GLU A 133 -2.89 11.99 -9.70
N ALA A 134 -1.69 12.15 -10.27
CA ALA A 134 -0.58 11.19 -10.06
C ALA A 134 -0.16 11.11 -8.58
N SER A 135 -0.11 12.26 -7.89
CA SER A 135 0.18 12.30 -6.45
C SER A 135 -0.94 11.71 -5.58
N ILE A 136 -2.20 11.77 -6.04
CA ILE A 136 -3.33 11.09 -5.39
C ILE A 136 -3.20 9.58 -5.59
N LEU A 137 -2.95 9.11 -6.82
CA LEU A 137 -2.75 7.69 -7.12
C LEU A 137 -1.63 7.09 -6.25
N LYS A 138 -0.51 7.80 -6.08
CA LYS A 138 0.58 7.35 -5.20
C LYS A 138 0.12 7.10 -3.77
N ARG A 139 -0.61 8.05 -3.18
CA ARG A 139 -1.15 7.93 -1.82
C ARG A 139 -2.14 6.77 -1.70
N GLU A 140 -3.06 6.65 -2.64
CA GLU A 140 -4.05 5.57 -2.65
C GLU A 140 -3.38 4.19 -2.77
N TYR A 141 -2.31 4.09 -3.56
CA TYR A 141 -1.57 2.83 -3.69
C TYR A 141 -0.91 2.44 -2.38
N LEU A 142 -0.18 3.37 -1.74
CA LEU A 142 0.47 3.13 -0.46
C LEU A 142 -0.55 2.79 0.65
N GLU A 143 -1.73 3.44 0.65
CA GLU A 143 -2.83 3.08 1.55
C GLU A 143 -3.32 1.64 1.34
N ARG A 144 -3.48 1.21 0.09
CA ARG A 144 -3.94 -0.16 -0.26
C ARG A 144 -2.91 -1.22 0.08
N ARG A 145 -1.61 -0.87 0.01
CA ARG A 145 -0.49 -1.74 0.39
C ARG A 145 -0.21 -1.76 1.89
N GLU A 146 -0.97 -0.98 2.67
CA GLU A 146 -0.75 -0.80 4.11
C GLU A 146 0.64 -0.26 4.46
N GLU A 147 1.28 0.44 3.52
CA GLU A 147 2.58 1.10 3.70
C GLU A 147 2.37 2.45 4.41
N PHE A 148 1.91 2.38 5.67
CA PHE A 148 1.40 3.54 6.39
C PHE A 148 2.44 4.65 6.57
N GLU A 149 3.70 4.32 6.87
CA GLU A 149 4.76 5.33 7.04
C GLU A 149 4.99 6.15 5.77
N GLN A 150 5.07 5.48 4.62
CA GLN A 150 5.26 6.14 3.32
C GLN A 150 4.01 6.95 2.95
N ALA A 151 2.81 6.39 3.16
CA ALA A 151 1.56 7.11 2.93
C ALA A 151 1.48 8.38 3.79
N ILE A 152 1.84 8.31 5.07
CA ILE A 152 1.89 9.45 6.00
C ILE A 152 2.82 10.54 5.48
N ASN A 153 3.99 10.17 4.94
CA ASN A 153 4.93 11.12 4.37
C ASN A 153 4.32 11.86 3.17
N GLU A 154 3.73 11.14 2.22
CA GLU A 154 3.06 11.72 1.05
C GLU A 154 1.87 12.63 1.44
N TYR A 155 1.09 12.22 2.45
CA TYR A 155 0.04 13.06 3.00
C TYR A 155 0.59 14.32 3.68
N SER A 156 1.75 14.23 4.34
CA SER A 156 2.40 15.38 4.97
C SER A 156 2.86 16.39 3.94
N ILE A 157 3.48 15.94 2.85
CA ILE A 157 3.86 16.80 1.71
C ILE A 157 2.63 17.51 1.14
N ALA A 158 1.50 16.81 0.99
CA ALA A 158 0.27 17.41 0.49
C ALA A 158 -0.34 18.44 1.46
N ILE A 159 -0.29 18.18 2.77
CA ILE A 159 -0.76 19.10 3.82
C ILE A 159 0.13 20.34 3.89
N GLU A 160 1.44 20.24 3.61
CA GLU A 160 2.31 21.42 3.53
C GLU A 160 1.86 22.39 2.43
N LYS A 161 1.38 21.86 1.30
CA LYS A 161 0.82 22.65 0.19
C LYS A 161 -0.54 23.26 0.55
N ASN A 162 -1.40 22.53 1.27
CA ASN A 162 -2.69 23.02 1.76
C ASN A 162 -2.96 22.59 3.22
N LYS A 163 -2.55 23.45 4.16
CA LYS A 163 -2.59 23.15 5.60
C LYS A 163 -4.00 23.01 6.16
N ASN A 164 -4.99 23.55 5.47
CA ASN A 164 -6.38 23.60 5.94
C ASN A 164 -7.27 22.56 5.23
N ASP A 165 -6.68 21.65 4.45
CA ASP A 165 -7.42 20.58 3.81
C ASP A 165 -7.85 19.53 4.85
N THR A 166 -9.11 19.62 5.27
CA THR A 166 -9.70 18.70 6.25
C THR A 166 -9.72 17.24 5.78
N LEU A 167 -9.78 16.98 4.46
CA LEU A 167 -9.74 15.62 3.93
C LEU A 167 -8.35 15.02 4.11
N LEU A 168 -7.29 15.79 3.80
CA LEU A 168 -5.92 15.34 4.00
C LEU A 168 -5.59 15.12 5.47
N LEU A 169 -6.03 16.02 6.36
CA LEU A 169 -5.88 15.86 7.81
C LEU A 169 -6.60 14.61 8.31
N SER A 170 -7.84 14.37 7.86
CA SER A 170 -8.58 13.16 8.24
C SER A 170 -7.87 11.90 7.79
N LYS A 171 -7.38 11.87 6.54
CA LYS A 171 -6.67 10.72 5.98
C LYS A 171 -5.36 10.43 6.71
N ARG A 172 -4.54 11.46 6.97
CA ARG A 172 -3.29 11.27 7.74
C ARG A 172 -3.56 10.86 9.18
N ALA A 173 -4.61 11.38 9.81
CA ALA A 173 -5.03 10.94 11.14
C ALA A 173 -5.40 9.45 11.16
N GLU A 174 -6.15 8.97 10.16
CA GLU A 174 -6.48 7.55 10.02
C GLU A 174 -5.23 6.69 9.82
N LEU A 175 -4.26 7.15 9.03
CA LEU A 175 -3.01 6.44 8.82
C LEU A 175 -2.15 6.40 10.08
N TYR A 176 -2.04 7.50 10.83
CA TYR A 176 -1.39 7.49 12.14
C TYR A 176 -2.06 6.51 13.10
N PHE A 177 -3.40 6.45 13.10
CA PHE A 177 -4.12 5.47 13.92
C PHE A 177 -3.76 4.03 13.54
N LYS A 178 -3.78 3.71 12.24
CA LYS A 178 -3.39 2.38 11.73
C LYS A 178 -1.92 2.05 12.02
N ASN A 179 -1.03 3.05 11.99
CA ASN A 179 0.39 2.92 12.35
C ASN A 179 0.63 2.81 13.88
N GLY A 180 -0.41 2.97 14.71
CA GLY A 180 -0.30 2.96 16.17
C GLY A 180 0.15 4.29 16.80
N ASP A 181 0.35 5.34 16.00
CA ASP A 181 0.73 6.69 16.41
C ASP A 181 -0.50 7.49 16.89
N TYR A 182 -1.17 7.01 17.95
CA TYR A 182 -2.44 7.58 18.44
C TYR A 182 -2.35 9.07 18.81
N GLU A 183 -1.23 9.52 19.38
CA GLU A 183 -1.04 10.93 19.73
C GLU A 183 -1.02 11.85 18.50
N LYS A 184 -0.36 11.42 17.41
CA LYS A 184 -0.31 12.19 16.16
C LYS A 184 -1.66 12.16 15.46
N SER A 185 -2.36 11.02 15.51
CA SER A 185 -3.73 10.91 15.00
C SER A 185 -4.68 11.88 15.69
N ILE A 186 -4.67 11.94 17.02
CA ILE A 186 -5.47 12.88 17.81
C ILE A 186 -5.13 14.33 17.44
N LYS A 187 -3.84 14.68 17.28
CA LYS A 187 -3.42 16.03 16.89
C LYS A 187 -3.97 16.46 15.53
N ASP A 188 -3.99 15.56 14.55
CA ASP A 188 -4.57 15.85 13.23
C ASP A 188 -6.10 15.99 13.30
N TYR A 189 -6.80 15.15 14.08
CA TYR A 189 -8.23 15.32 14.32
C TYR A 189 -8.56 16.62 15.08
N ASP A 190 -7.74 17.01 16.05
CA ASP A 190 -7.88 18.30 16.74
C ASP A 190 -7.67 19.48 15.81
N HIS A 191 -6.74 19.36 14.85
CA HIS A 191 -6.57 20.37 13.83
C HIS A 191 -7.79 20.45 12.92
N LEU A 192 -8.29 19.30 12.44
CA LEU A 192 -9.50 19.21 11.63
C LEU A 192 -10.71 19.82 12.35
N LEU A 193 -10.94 19.48 13.62
CA LEU A 193 -12.06 19.98 14.42
C LEU A 193 -11.96 21.48 14.74
N ARG A 194 -10.74 22.05 14.77
CA ARG A 194 -10.59 23.52 14.84
C ARG A 194 -11.05 24.22 13.56
N LEU A 195 -10.84 23.57 12.40
CA LEU A 195 -11.27 24.09 11.09
C LEU A 195 -12.76 23.85 10.84
N ASN A 196 -13.28 22.70 11.29
CA ASN A 196 -14.68 22.32 11.18
C ASN A 196 -15.19 21.68 12.49
N PRO A 197 -15.64 22.50 13.45
CA PRO A 197 -16.09 22.03 14.77
C PRO A 197 -17.31 21.10 14.72
N GLU A 198 -18.11 21.15 13.66
CA GLU A 198 -19.34 20.35 13.51
C GLU A 198 -19.09 18.99 12.86
N ASN A 199 -17.83 18.64 12.55
CA ASN A 199 -17.50 17.35 11.95
C ASN A 199 -17.64 16.20 12.97
N LYS A 200 -18.85 15.67 13.07
CA LYS A 200 -19.21 14.55 13.96
C LYS A 200 -18.38 13.29 13.71
N GLN A 201 -17.94 13.04 12.48
CA GLN A 201 -17.14 11.86 12.15
C GLN A 201 -15.74 11.97 12.75
N ALA A 202 -15.10 13.13 12.59
CA ALA A 202 -13.78 13.39 13.18
C ALA A 202 -13.84 13.37 14.71
N ASP A 203 -14.86 13.97 15.32
CA ASP A 203 -15.05 13.94 16.77
C ASP A 203 -15.25 12.50 17.29
N LYS A 204 -16.11 11.71 16.62
CA LYS A 204 -16.28 10.28 16.96
C LYS A 204 -14.98 9.50 16.86
N LYS A 205 -14.23 9.63 15.76
CA LYS A 205 -12.94 8.95 15.54
C LYS A 205 -11.92 9.35 16.61
N LYS A 206 -11.81 10.64 16.93
CA LYS A 206 -10.93 11.13 18.01
C LYS A 206 -11.31 10.52 19.36
N ASN A 207 -12.59 10.51 19.70
CA ASN A 207 -13.08 9.96 20.98
C ASN A 207 -12.86 8.45 21.09
N GLU A 208 -13.00 7.71 19.99
CA GLU A 208 -12.64 6.29 19.89
C GLU A 208 -11.15 6.06 20.20
N ILE A 209 -10.27 6.85 19.60
CA ILE A 209 -8.83 6.76 19.84
C ILE A 209 -8.49 7.12 21.30
N LEU A 210 -9.12 8.16 21.84
CA LEU A 210 -8.92 8.57 23.23
C LEU A 210 -9.33 7.47 24.20
N PHE A 211 -10.46 6.80 23.95
CA PHE A 211 -10.91 5.64 24.72
C PHE A 211 -9.86 4.51 24.71
N LEU A 212 -9.35 4.15 23.52
CA LEU A 212 -8.32 3.12 23.37
C LEU A 212 -7.01 3.47 24.11
N VAL A 213 -6.57 4.73 24.03
CA VAL A 213 -5.38 5.21 24.75
C VAL A 213 -5.59 5.12 26.26
N ASN A 214 -6.76 5.52 26.75
CA ASN A 214 -7.08 5.49 28.17
C ASN A 214 -7.20 4.06 28.70
N GLU A 215 -7.82 3.16 27.94
CA GLU A 215 -7.93 1.74 28.28
C GLU A 215 -6.55 1.08 28.37
N LYS A 216 -5.69 1.32 27.37
CA LYS A 216 -4.30 0.82 27.36
C LYS A 216 -3.50 1.38 28.54
N SER A 217 -3.67 2.66 28.86
CA SER A 217 -3.04 3.30 30.03
C SER A 217 -3.49 2.64 31.34
N ASN A 218 -4.81 2.46 31.53
CA ASN A 218 -5.37 1.81 32.72
C ASN A 218 -4.87 0.38 32.88
N ARG A 219 -4.79 -0.38 31.78
CA ARG A 219 -4.22 -1.73 31.77
C ARG A 219 -2.75 -1.73 32.22
N ASN A 220 -1.95 -0.78 31.74
CA ASN A 220 -0.55 -0.67 32.12
C ASN A 220 -0.39 -0.35 33.62
N ILE A 221 -1.19 0.60 34.15
CA ILE A 221 -1.20 0.93 35.59
C ILE A 221 -1.56 -0.31 36.41
N PHE A 222 -2.59 -1.04 36.00
CA PHE A 222 -3.01 -2.26 36.68
C PHE A 222 -1.91 -3.34 36.72
N ILE A 223 -1.20 -3.56 35.61
CA ILE A 223 -0.06 -4.49 35.54
C ILE A 223 1.07 -4.05 36.50
N ILE A 224 1.37 -2.75 36.56
CA ILE A 224 2.38 -2.22 37.47
C ILE A 224 1.99 -2.47 38.93
N ILE A 225 0.73 -2.23 39.29
CA ILE A 225 0.21 -2.48 40.65
C ILE A 225 0.36 -3.96 41.02
N LEU A 226 0.00 -4.88 40.11
CA LEU A 226 0.15 -6.32 40.31
C LEU A 226 1.62 -6.73 40.51
N LEU A 227 2.54 -6.19 39.70
CA LEU A 227 3.97 -6.43 39.85
C LEU A 227 4.48 -5.95 41.22
N CYS A 228 4.03 -4.79 41.68
CA CYS A 228 4.36 -4.29 43.02
C CYS A 228 3.86 -5.23 44.12
N PHE A 229 2.61 -5.69 44.06
CA PHE A 229 2.09 -6.66 45.05
C PHE A 229 2.86 -7.97 45.05
N TYR A 230 3.24 -8.47 43.87
CA TYR A 230 4.04 -9.69 43.75
C TYR A 230 5.43 -9.54 44.39
N VAL A 231 6.12 -8.42 44.14
CA VAL A 231 7.43 -8.14 44.75
C VAL A 231 7.31 -8.04 46.28
N ILE A 232 6.29 -7.35 46.79
CA ILE A 232 6.01 -7.26 48.23
C ILE A 232 5.75 -8.65 48.82
N TYR A 233 4.94 -9.48 48.15
CA TYR A 233 4.67 -10.84 48.59
C TYR A 233 5.95 -11.69 48.68
N VAL A 234 6.78 -11.70 47.63
CA VAL A 234 8.03 -12.48 47.58
C VAL A 234 8.99 -12.03 48.68
N THR A 235 9.14 -10.73 48.87
CA THR A 235 10.02 -10.18 49.91
C THR A 235 9.55 -10.54 51.32
N ILE A 236 8.26 -10.39 51.63
CA ILE A 236 7.70 -10.79 52.94
C ILE A 236 7.82 -12.30 53.15
N SER A 237 7.54 -13.10 52.11
CA SER A 237 7.66 -14.56 52.16
C SER A 237 9.08 -15.00 52.53
N HIS A 238 10.08 -14.44 51.85
CA HIS A 238 11.47 -14.83 52.05
C HIS A 238 12.12 -14.22 53.32
N LEU A 239 11.85 -12.95 53.63
CA LEU A 239 12.53 -12.25 54.73
C LEU A 239 11.85 -12.46 56.08
N ILE A 240 10.52 -12.64 56.10
CA ILE A 240 9.75 -12.66 57.34
C ILE A 240 9.18 -14.05 57.59
N LEU A 241 8.36 -14.56 56.67
CA LEU A 241 7.63 -15.83 56.87
C LEU A 241 8.58 -17.02 56.98
N LYS A 242 9.53 -17.16 56.05
CA LYS A 242 10.47 -18.29 56.04
C LYS A 242 11.26 -18.40 57.37
N PRO A 243 11.96 -17.37 57.87
CA PRO A 243 12.65 -17.45 59.16
C PRO A 243 11.73 -17.70 60.36
N LEU A 244 10.51 -17.14 60.35
CA LEU A 244 9.52 -17.35 61.41
C LEU A 244 9.05 -18.80 61.49
N VAL A 245 8.78 -19.41 60.33
CA VAL A 245 8.38 -20.82 60.24
C VAL A 245 9.53 -21.72 60.69
N GLU A 246 10.75 -21.47 60.21
CA GLU A 246 11.96 -22.21 60.64
C GLU A 246 12.11 -22.17 62.17
N LYS A 247 12.06 -20.97 62.77
CA LYS A 247 12.21 -20.79 64.22
C LYS A 247 11.11 -21.50 65.02
N LYS A 248 9.85 -21.38 64.59
CA LYS A 248 8.71 -21.96 65.31
C LYS A 248 8.69 -23.48 65.20
N ALA A 249 9.04 -24.02 64.04
CA ALA A 249 9.09 -25.45 63.82
C ALA A 249 10.22 -26.11 64.63
N VAL A 250 11.40 -25.49 64.72
CA VAL A 250 12.49 -25.96 65.60
C VAL A 250 12.06 -25.97 67.07
N SER A 251 11.30 -24.95 67.51
CA SER A 251 10.83 -24.85 68.90
C SER A 251 9.75 -25.86 69.30
N GLN A 252 8.98 -26.38 68.35
CA GLN A 252 7.86 -27.29 68.62
C GLN A 252 8.19 -28.77 68.40
N ILE A 253 9.13 -29.09 67.50
CA ILE A 253 9.33 -30.48 67.05
C ILE A 253 10.66 -31.06 67.56
N GLY A 254 11.64 -30.22 67.92
CA GLY A 254 12.93 -30.67 68.46
C GLY A 254 13.79 -31.41 67.43
N GLY A 255 14.58 -30.68 66.65
CA GLY A 255 15.48 -31.20 65.62
C GLY A 255 15.69 -30.20 64.47
N GLU A 256 16.74 -30.38 63.65
CA GLU A 256 16.93 -29.59 62.42
C GLU A 256 15.77 -29.87 61.45
N LEU A 257 15.02 -28.83 61.08
CA LEU A 257 14.01 -28.94 60.04
C LEU A 257 14.65 -28.87 58.66
N GLU A 258 14.65 -30.00 57.95
CA GLU A 258 14.67 -29.97 56.49
C GLU A 258 13.29 -29.53 56.01
N ILE A 259 13.13 -28.23 55.73
CA ILE A 259 11.95 -27.75 55.00
C ILE A 259 11.99 -28.44 53.63
N SER A 260 11.03 -29.33 53.38
CA SER A 260 10.80 -29.90 52.05
C SER A 260 10.85 -28.76 51.03
N LYS A 261 11.70 -28.90 50.01
CA LYS A 261 11.77 -27.97 48.85
C LYS A 261 10.49 -28.05 48.01
N ASP A 262 9.35 -28.35 48.60
CA ASP A 262 8.09 -28.56 47.92
C ASP A 262 7.72 -27.27 47.18
N PRO A 263 7.83 -27.27 45.85
CA PRO A 263 7.70 -26.04 45.08
C PRO A 263 6.24 -25.55 45.09
N VAL A 264 5.29 -26.38 45.55
CA VAL A 264 3.85 -26.10 45.60
C VAL A 264 3.51 -24.85 46.43
N ILE A 265 4.19 -24.61 47.56
CA ILE A 265 3.95 -23.40 48.38
C ILE A 265 4.38 -22.13 47.63
N TRP A 266 5.40 -22.25 46.79
CA TRP A 266 5.91 -21.16 45.96
C TRP A 266 5.12 -21.01 44.64
N ILE A 267 4.49 -22.09 44.16
CA ILE A 267 3.75 -22.14 42.89
C ILE A 267 2.28 -21.73 43.07
N LEU A 268 1.64 -21.97 44.22
CA LEU A 268 0.23 -21.66 44.44
C LEU A 268 -0.14 -20.19 44.17
N PRO A 269 0.66 -19.18 44.59
CA PRO A 269 0.40 -17.79 44.26
C PRO A 269 0.55 -17.52 42.76
N ILE A 270 1.51 -18.17 42.10
CA ILE A 270 1.77 -18.05 40.66
C ILE A 270 0.57 -18.59 39.88
N VAL A 271 0.01 -19.73 40.30
CA VAL A 271 -1.20 -20.33 39.69
C VAL A 271 -2.43 -19.45 39.93
N LEU A 272 -2.61 -18.88 41.12
CA LEU A 272 -3.73 -17.96 41.39
C LEU A 272 -3.65 -16.66 40.56
N VAL A 273 -2.45 -16.10 40.40
CA VAL A 273 -2.25 -14.93 39.53
C VAL A 273 -2.48 -15.30 38.06
N LEU A 274 -1.95 -16.42 37.58
CA LEU A 274 -2.14 -16.88 36.20
C LEU A 274 -3.60 -17.20 35.88
N THR A 275 -4.31 -17.90 36.77
CA THR A 275 -5.74 -18.21 36.60
C THR A 275 -6.60 -16.95 36.58
N PHE A 276 -6.29 -15.94 37.39
CA PHE A 276 -6.95 -14.64 37.35
C PHE A 276 -6.65 -13.87 36.04
N PHE A 277 -5.42 -13.93 35.53
CA PHE A 277 -5.08 -13.36 34.22
C PHE A 277 -5.84 -14.02 33.08
N ILE A 278 -5.97 -15.34 33.09
CA ILE A 278 -6.73 -16.09 32.07
C ILE A 278 -8.21 -15.70 32.13
N LEU A 279 -8.82 -15.64 33.31
CA LEU A 279 -10.23 -15.27 33.50
C LEU A 279 -10.52 -13.81 33.11
N SER A 280 -9.61 -12.88 33.39
CA SER A 280 -9.77 -11.47 33.00
C SER A 280 -9.59 -11.26 31.48
N TYR A 281 -8.72 -12.05 30.84
CA TYR A 281 -8.55 -12.05 29.39
C TYR A 281 -9.76 -12.66 28.66
N THR A 282 -10.38 -13.72 29.18
CA THR A 282 -11.56 -14.33 28.56
C THR A 282 -12.83 -13.49 28.72
N ASN A 283 -12.96 -12.72 29.80
CA ASN A 283 -14.12 -11.83 30.03
C ASN A 283 -14.03 -10.47 29.32
N SER A 284 -12.89 -10.17 28.68
CA SER A 284 -12.68 -8.94 27.91
C SER A 284 -12.75 -9.14 26.39
N ILE A 285 -13.07 -10.36 25.92
CA ILE A 285 -13.48 -10.58 24.54
C ILE A 285 -14.96 -10.20 24.44
N PRO A 286 -15.32 -9.10 23.74
CA PRO A 286 -16.72 -8.87 23.42
C PRO A 286 -17.16 -10.04 22.52
N ASN A 287 -18.25 -10.72 22.88
CA ASN A 287 -18.96 -11.56 21.92
C ASN A 287 -19.31 -10.65 20.72
N PHE A 288 -18.62 -10.87 19.60
CA PHE A 288 -19.01 -10.36 18.29
C PHE A 288 -20.31 -11.01 17.84
#